data_AF-A0AAW7SN68-F1
#
_entry.id   AF-A0AAW7SN68-F1
#
_cell.length_a   1.000
_cell.length_b   1.000
_cell.length_c   1.000
_cell.angle_alpha   90.00
_cell.angle_beta   90.00
_cell.angle_gamma   90.00
#
_symmetry.space_group_name_H-M   'P 1'
#
loop_
_entity.id
_entity.type
_entity.pdbx_description
1 polymer ?
#
loop_
_entity_poly.entity_id
_entity_poly.type
_entity_poly.pdbx_seq_one_letter_code
_entity_poly.pdbx_strand_id
1 'polypeptide(L)'
;MEVITKSGLLQFVDMITSKGWVNVNTGNSWKAAVKKLLVDVPDDEDVRQIDVKSQVLRYNNLHPGDLSPESLKTYEKRVTAVIQQFVSYKTDPTNYKAPSRGLPNGKNDKPEQRKRATVKPDQAAETPAATTNPDQARGEIDHSAPKTIGGTSTGANLALPFPLRPGHLAQIVIPIDMTKDEADRLCAFIQTLAQAKP
;
A
#
# COMPACT_ATOMS: atom_id res chain seq x y z
N MET A 1 9.82 2.68 -38.24
CA MET A 1 9.82 2.99 -36.80
C MET A 1 9.88 1.66 -36.06
N GLU A 2 10.69 1.50 -35.02
CA GLU A 2 10.65 0.27 -34.23
C GLU A 2 9.31 0.18 -33.48
N VAL A 3 8.62 -0.95 -33.61
CA VAL A 3 7.35 -1.17 -32.92
C VAL A 3 7.63 -1.43 -31.44
N ILE A 4 6.93 -0.73 -30.56
CA ILE A 4 7.10 -0.83 -29.12
C ILE A 4 6.05 -1.81 -28.59
N THR A 5 6.30 -3.10 -28.83
CA THR A 5 5.35 -4.18 -28.54
C THR A 5 5.27 -4.53 -27.05
N LYS A 6 4.15 -5.14 -26.64
CA LYS A 6 3.97 -5.72 -25.29
C LYS A 6 5.03 -6.78 -24.96
N SER A 7 5.38 -7.63 -25.93
CA SER A 7 6.48 -8.59 -25.81
C SER A 7 7.84 -7.89 -25.55
N GLY A 8 8.13 -6.81 -26.29
CA GLY A 8 9.30 -5.97 -26.10
C GLY A 8 9.33 -5.27 -24.73
N LEU A 9 8.17 -4.82 -24.23
CA LEU A 9 8.03 -4.22 -22.89
C LEU A 9 8.41 -5.22 -21.79
N LEU A 10 7.96 -6.47 -21.90
CA LEU A 10 8.29 -7.53 -20.95
C LEU A 10 9.78 -7.90 -20.99
N GLN A 11 10.37 -8.01 -22.19
CA GLN A 11 11.81 -8.25 -22.35
C GLN A 11 12.65 -7.08 -21.80
N PHE A 12 12.18 -5.83 -21.97
CA PHE A 12 12.83 -4.65 -21.40
C PHE A 12 12.81 -4.67 -19.87
N VAL A 13 11.67 -4.99 -19.25
CA VAL A 13 11.57 -5.13 -17.78
C VAL A 13 12.51 -6.23 -17.27
N ASP A 14 12.62 -7.36 -17.97
CA ASP A 14 13.60 -8.40 -17.63
C ASP A 14 15.03 -7.88 -17.74
N MET A 15 15.39 -7.25 -18.86
CA MET A 15 16.73 -6.70 -19.10
C MET A 15 17.14 -5.67 -18.03
N ILE A 16 16.28 -4.69 -17.69
CA ILE A 16 16.63 -3.67 -16.68
C ILE A 16 16.70 -4.27 -15.26
N THR A 17 15.98 -5.37 -15.01
CA THR A 17 16.05 -6.12 -13.75
C THR A 17 17.35 -6.92 -13.67
N SER A 18 17.69 -7.68 -14.72
CA SER A 18 18.93 -8.46 -14.82
C SER A 18 20.19 -7.59 -14.83
N LYS A 19 20.13 -6.39 -15.43
CA LYS A 19 21.21 -5.38 -15.37
C LYS A 19 21.30 -4.65 -14.02
N GLY A 20 20.40 -4.92 -13.08
CA GLY A 20 20.36 -4.26 -11.76
C GLY A 20 20.03 -2.77 -11.81
N TRP A 21 19.51 -2.27 -12.93
CA TRP A 21 19.08 -0.89 -13.13
C TRP A 21 17.80 -0.57 -12.34
N VAL A 22 16.99 -1.59 -12.05
CA VAL A 22 15.80 -1.53 -11.21
C VAL A 22 15.92 -2.64 -10.15
N ASN A 23 15.41 -2.39 -8.94
CA ASN A 23 15.36 -3.40 -7.88
C ASN A 23 14.55 -4.62 -8.35
N VAL A 24 15.04 -5.84 -8.11
CA VAL A 24 14.37 -7.10 -8.48
C VAL A 24 12.91 -7.15 -8.01
N ASN A 25 12.62 -6.66 -6.81
CA ASN A 25 11.23 -6.61 -6.31
C ASN A 25 10.34 -5.64 -7.13
N THR A 26 10.90 -4.50 -7.54
CA THR A 26 10.24 -3.50 -8.39
C THR A 26 10.05 -4.03 -9.82
N GLY A 27 11.07 -4.67 -10.40
CA GLY A 27 11.01 -5.32 -11.70
C GLY A 27 9.96 -6.44 -11.76
N ASN A 28 9.92 -7.32 -10.75
CA ASN A 28 8.89 -8.33 -10.61
C ASN A 28 7.49 -7.72 -10.45
N SER A 29 7.35 -6.65 -9.64
CA SER A 29 6.10 -5.91 -9.47
C SER A 29 5.60 -5.27 -10.76
N TRP A 30 6.51 -4.81 -11.61
CA TRP A 30 6.23 -4.25 -12.94
C TRP A 30 5.82 -5.34 -13.94
N LYS A 31 6.59 -6.44 -14.01
CA LYS A 31 6.31 -7.62 -14.85
C LYS A 31 4.93 -8.22 -14.52
N ALA A 32 4.59 -8.31 -13.24
CA ALA A 32 3.27 -8.77 -12.78
C ALA A 32 2.14 -7.79 -13.14
N ALA A 33 2.36 -6.48 -13.01
CA ALA A 33 1.36 -5.47 -13.37
C ALA A 33 1.07 -5.44 -14.88
N VAL A 34 2.13 -5.49 -15.71
CA VAL A 34 2.02 -5.64 -17.16
C VAL A 34 1.28 -6.92 -17.53
N LYS A 35 1.66 -8.07 -16.97
CA LYS A 35 1.02 -9.37 -17.27
C LYS A 35 -0.45 -9.44 -16.86
N LYS A 36 -0.86 -8.80 -15.75
CA LYS A 36 -2.28 -8.76 -15.33
C LYS A 36 -3.12 -7.76 -16.13
N LEU A 37 -2.66 -6.51 -16.29
CA LEU A 37 -3.48 -5.46 -16.93
C LEU A 37 -3.52 -5.55 -18.46
N LEU A 38 -2.51 -6.13 -19.09
CA LEU A 38 -2.42 -6.26 -20.56
C LEU A 38 -2.72 -7.70 -21.00
N VAL A 39 -3.52 -8.45 -20.23
CA VAL A 39 -3.86 -9.85 -20.55
C VAL A 39 -4.66 -9.97 -21.86
N ASP A 40 -5.61 -9.07 -22.07
CA ASP A 40 -6.48 -9.03 -23.26
C ASP A 40 -5.80 -8.44 -24.51
N VAL A 41 -4.61 -7.87 -24.36
CA VAL A 41 -3.89 -7.18 -25.43
C VAL A 41 -2.93 -8.16 -26.13
N PRO A 42 -2.97 -8.29 -27.47
CA PRO A 42 -2.00 -9.05 -28.24
C PRO A 42 -0.54 -8.67 -27.96
N ASP A 43 0.38 -9.64 -28.03
CA ASP A 43 1.80 -9.42 -27.71
C ASP A 43 2.54 -8.52 -28.71
N ASP A 44 1.96 -8.32 -29.90
CA ASP A 44 2.47 -7.50 -31.00
C ASP A 44 1.88 -6.07 -31.05
N GLU A 45 0.91 -5.74 -30.19
CA GLU A 45 0.28 -4.41 -30.19
C GLU A 45 1.21 -3.33 -29.61
N ASP A 46 1.19 -2.12 -30.19
CA ASP A 46 2.02 -0.98 -29.76
C ASP A 46 1.51 -0.42 -28.42
N VAL A 47 2.31 -0.57 -27.37
CA VAL A 47 1.94 -0.15 -26.01
C VAL A 47 1.77 1.36 -25.86
N ARG A 48 2.18 2.17 -26.86
CA ARG A 48 1.90 3.61 -26.90
C ARG A 48 0.44 3.95 -27.20
N GLN A 49 -0.29 3.08 -27.90
CA GLN A 49 -1.70 3.28 -28.26
C GLN A 49 -2.66 2.80 -27.16
N ILE A 50 -2.15 2.08 -26.16
CA ILE A 50 -2.96 1.47 -25.12
C ILE A 50 -3.28 2.51 -24.03
N ASP A 51 -4.56 2.86 -23.88
CA ASP A 51 -5.01 3.57 -22.69
C ASP A 51 -5.01 2.62 -21.47
N VAL A 52 -3.98 2.78 -20.64
CA VAL A 52 -3.80 2.04 -19.38
C VAL A 52 -5.04 2.17 -18.47
N LYS A 53 -5.73 3.32 -18.46
CA LYS A 53 -6.92 3.54 -17.62
C LYS A 53 -8.10 2.70 -18.07
N SER A 54 -8.38 2.68 -19.38
CA SER A 54 -9.38 1.79 -19.97
C SER A 54 -9.07 0.32 -19.71
N GLN A 55 -7.81 -0.11 -19.75
CA GLN A 55 -7.45 -1.49 -19.41
C GLN A 55 -7.64 -1.81 -17.92
N VAL A 56 -7.35 -0.88 -17.01
CA VAL A 56 -7.64 -1.02 -15.57
C VAL A 56 -9.14 -1.15 -15.31
N LEU A 57 -9.97 -0.34 -16.01
CA LEU A 57 -11.42 -0.42 -15.91
C LEU A 57 -11.96 -1.76 -16.47
N ARG A 58 -11.47 -2.20 -17.64
CA ARG A 58 -11.83 -3.50 -18.25
C ARG A 58 -11.44 -4.65 -17.31
N TYR A 59 -10.22 -4.64 -16.77
CA TYR A 59 -9.75 -5.66 -15.82
C TYR A 59 -10.62 -5.74 -14.56
N ASN A 60 -10.98 -4.60 -13.97
CA ASN A 60 -11.89 -4.52 -12.82
C ASN A 60 -13.30 -5.07 -13.13
N ASN A 61 -13.81 -4.79 -14.33
CA ASN A 61 -15.14 -5.25 -14.76
C ASN A 61 -15.14 -6.76 -15.07
N LEU A 62 -14.01 -7.31 -15.56
CA LEU A 62 -13.84 -8.74 -15.82
C LEU A 62 -13.56 -9.55 -14.55
N HIS A 63 -12.88 -8.96 -13.56
CA HIS A 63 -12.46 -9.59 -12.31
C HIS A 63 -12.96 -8.81 -11.07
N PRO A 64 -14.28 -8.72 -10.83
CA PRO A 64 -14.82 -7.97 -9.70
C PRO A 64 -14.37 -8.57 -8.36
N GLY A 65 -13.70 -7.76 -7.54
CA GLY A 65 -13.22 -8.15 -6.20
C GLY A 65 -11.82 -8.77 -6.14
N ASP A 66 -11.21 -9.08 -7.29
CA ASP A 66 -9.90 -9.74 -7.37
C ASP A 66 -8.74 -8.79 -6.97
N LEU A 67 -8.89 -7.50 -7.26
CA LEU A 67 -8.00 -6.41 -6.84
C LEU A 67 -8.80 -5.28 -6.18
N SER A 68 -8.27 -4.71 -5.10
CA SER A 68 -8.85 -3.52 -4.47
C SER A 68 -8.72 -2.26 -5.36
N PRO A 69 -9.56 -1.23 -5.19
CA PRO A 69 -9.43 0.04 -5.92
C PRO A 69 -8.06 0.72 -5.77
N GLU A 70 -7.39 0.49 -4.64
CA GLU A 70 -6.05 1.02 -4.35
C GLU A 70 -4.95 0.21 -5.04
N SER A 71 -5.10 -1.11 -5.10
CA SER A 71 -4.27 -1.99 -5.94
C SER A 71 -4.38 -1.64 -7.41
N LEU A 72 -5.59 -1.38 -7.92
CA LEU A 72 -5.81 -0.99 -9.32
C LEU A 72 -5.06 0.30 -9.69
N LYS A 73 -5.20 1.36 -8.88
CA LYS A 73 -4.43 2.62 -9.04
C LYS A 73 -2.92 2.40 -8.96
N THR A 74 -2.48 1.47 -8.13
CA THR A 74 -1.06 1.12 -8.00
C THR A 74 -0.54 0.41 -9.25
N TYR A 75 -1.33 -0.50 -9.84
CA TYR A 75 -0.99 -1.19 -11.09
C TYR A 75 -1.03 -0.23 -12.29
N GLU A 76 -2.01 0.69 -12.36
CA GLU A 76 -2.08 1.78 -13.36
C GLU A 76 -0.78 2.59 -13.40
N LYS A 77 -0.34 3.09 -12.24
CA LYS A 77 0.91 3.87 -12.10
C LYS A 77 2.13 3.05 -12.51
N ARG A 78 2.20 1.77 -12.12
CA ARG A 78 3.31 0.87 -12.48
C ARG A 78 3.40 0.65 -13.99
N VAL A 79 2.30 0.31 -14.66
CA VAL A 79 2.29 0.10 -16.12
C VAL A 79 2.62 1.40 -16.86
N THR A 80 2.05 2.53 -16.45
CA THR A 80 2.34 3.85 -17.04
C THR A 80 3.83 4.21 -16.93
N ALA A 81 4.43 4.03 -15.75
CA ALA A 81 5.85 4.28 -15.53
C ALA A 81 6.74 3.36 -16.39
N VAL A 82 6.39 2.08 -16.49
CA VAL A 82 7.14 1.09 -17.31
C VAL A 82 7.09 1.45 -18.80
N ILE A 83 5.93 1.87 -19.31
CA ILE A 83 5.78 2.34 -20.70
C ILE A 83 6.60 3.61 -20.94
N GLN A 84 6.52 4.60 -20.05
CA GLN A 84 7.34 5.81 -20.14
C GLN A 84 8.83 5.47 -20.18
N GLN A 85 9.29 4.58 -19.30
CA GLN A 85 10.71 4.21 -19.22
C GLN A 85 11.17 3.41 -20.45
N PHE A 86 10.32 2.55 -21.03
CA PHE A 86 10.63 1.85 -22.27
C PHE A 86 10.67 2.79 -23.48
N VAL A 87 9.75 3.77 -23.54
CA VAL A 87 9.78 4.84 -24.55
C VAL A 87 11.06 5.66 -24.43
N SER A 88 11.44 6.10 -23.23
CA SER A 88 12.70 6.85 -22.99
C SER A 88 13.95 6.05 -23.33
N TYR A 89 13.96 4.73 -23.07
CA TYR A 89 15.05 3.84 -23.49
C TYR A 89 15.15 3.72 -25.01
N LYS A 90 14.02 3.73 -25.71
CA LYS A 90 13.97 3.65 -27.18
C LYS A 90 14.28 4.98 -27.87
N THR A 91 14.05 6.13 -27.23
CA THR A 91 14.48 7.43 -27.78
C THR A 91 15.96 7.69 -27.54
N ASP A 92 16.45 7.43 -26.32
CA ASP A 92 17.80 7.83 -25.89
C ASP A 92 18.53 6.69 -25.15
N PRO A 93 18.88 5.58 -25.84
CA PRO A 93 19.49 4.40 -25.21
C PRO A 93 20.84 4.71 -24.53
N THR A 94 21.59 5.70 -25.02
CA THR A 94 22.90 6.14 -24.48
C THR A 94 22.80 7.06 -23.27
N ASN A 95 21.66 7.76 -23.07
CA ASN A 95 21.44 8.66 -21.92
C ASN A 95 20.31 8.15 -21.01
N TYR A 96 19.98 6.87 -21.11
CA TYR A 96 18.93 6.25 -20.32
C TYR A 96 19.24 6.34 -18.82
N LYS A 97 18.58 7.27 -18.14
CA LYS A 97 18.57 7.33 -16.68
C LYS A 97 17.59 6.29 -16.16
N ALA A 98 18.13 5.14 -15.79
CA ALA A 98 17.42 4.21 -14.91
C ALA A 98 16.86 4.98 -13.71
N PRO A 99 15.59 4.73 -13.30
CA PRO A 99 15.02 5.41 -12.15
C PRO A 99 15.88 5.06 -10.95
N SER A 100 16.63 6.06 -10.48
CA SER A 100 17.83 5.83 -9.68
C SER A 100 17.49 4.96 -8.48
N ARG A 101 18.29 3.89 -8.26
CA ARG A 101 18.36 3.24 -6.94
C ARG A 101 18.66 4.36 -5.97
N GLY A 102 17.64 4.80 -5.24
CA GLY A 102 17.73 5.99 -4.42
C GLY A 102 18.86 5.82 -3.41
N LEU A 103 19.99 6.49 -3.67
CA LEU A 103 20.82 6.92 -2.56
C LEU A 103 19.90 7.76 -1.67
N PRO A 104 19.85 7.52 -0.36
CA PRO A 104 19.08 8.37 0.55
C PRO A 104 19.71 9.75 0.54
N ASN A 105 19.20 10.64 -0.33
CA ASN A 105 19.70 11.99 -0.46
C ASN A 105 19.36 12.71 0.84
N GLY A 106 20.38 12.95 1.66
CA GLY A 106 20.21 13.43 3.02
C GLY A 106 19.70 14.87 3.08
N LYS A 107 19.25 15.25 4.28
CA LYS A 107 18.88 16.61 4.69
C LYS A 107 17.76 17.26 3.87
N ASN A 108 16.57 17.24 4.47
CA ASN A 108 15.93 18.52 4.73
C ASN A 108 15.63 18.61 6.22
N ASP A 109 16.20 19.63 6.84
CA ASP A 109 16.04 19.94 8.26
C ASP A 109 14.58 20.27 8.61
N LYS A 110 14.19 19.94 9.84
CA LYS A 110 13.02 20.57 10.47
C LYS A 110 13.20 22.09 10.47
N PRO A 111 12.10 22.84 10.47
CA PRO A 111 11.83 23.53 11.73
C PRO A 111 10.47 23.17 12.33
N GLU A 112 10.48 22.92 13.64
CA GLU A 112 9.26 22.97 14.44
C GLU A 112 8.66 24.37 14.41
N GLN A 113 7.34 24.50 14.34
CA GLN A 113 6.68 25.68 14.90
C GLN A 113 5.46 25.34 15.76
N ARG A 114 5.72 25.42 17.07
CA ARG A 114 4.86 26.01 18.11
C ARG A 114 3.51 25.34 18.41
N LYS A 115 3.57 24.57 19.49
CA LYS A 115 2.62 24.57 20.62
C LYS A 115 1.64 25.76 20.61
N ARG A 116 0.34 25.47 20.70
CA ARG A 116 -0.55 26.20 21.61
C ARG A 116 -1.57 25.25 22.22
N ALA A 117 -1.63 25.25 23.54
CA ALA A 117 -2.69 24.60 24.28
C ALA A 117 -3.90 25.55 24.41
N THR A 118 -4.95 24.97 25.01
CA THR A 118 -5.86 25.55 26.01
C THR A 118 -7.31 25.80 25.57
N VAL A 119 -8.21 25.44 26.51
CA VAL A 119 -9.63 25.83 26.70
C VAL A 119 -10.72 25.04 25.96
N LYS A 120 -11.55 24.38 26.78
CA LYS A 120 -12.94 23.95 26.53
C LYS A 120 -13.88 25.01 27.16
N PRO A 121 -14.96 25.41 26.50
CA PRO A 121 -16.32 25.27 27.08
C PRO A 121 -17.32 24.77 26.01
N ASP A 122 -18.19 23.78 26.22
CA ASP A 122 -19.40 23.73 27.07
C ASP A 122 -20.59 24.62 26.61
N GLN A 123 -21.60 23.94 26.01
CA GLN A 123 -23.05 24.24 25.97
C GLN A 123 -23.52 25.46 25.12
N ALA A 124 -24.74 25.52 24.55
CA ALA A 124 -25.95 24.69 24.71
C ALA A 124 -26.83 24.63 23.42
N ALA A 125 -27.96 23.89 23.50
CA ALA A 125 -29.14 23.89 22.61
C ALA A 125 -28.97 23.33 21.16
N GLU A 126 -29.93 22.59 20.56
CA GLU A 126 -31.26 22.16 21.02
C GLU A 126 -31.73 20.87 20.29
N THR A 127 -32.58 20.06 20.95
CA THR A 127 -33.24 18.86 20.38
C THR A 127 -34.75 18.97 20.62
N PRO A 128 -35.60 18.43 19.73
CA PRO A 128 -36.59 17.42 20.19
C PRO A 128 -36.60 16.19 19.27
N ALA A 129 -36.44 14.96 19.79
CA ALA A 129 -37.50 14.09 20.37
C ALA A 129 -38.43 13.49 19.29
N ALA A 130 -38.92 12.25 19.33
CA ALA A 130 -39.15 11.26 20.39
C ALA A 130 -39.22 9.84 19.74
N THR A 131 -39.37 8.66 20.37
CA THR A 131 -39.10 8.02 21.69
C THR A 131 -39.58 6.55 21.52
N THR A 132 -38.95 5.49 22.06
CA THR A 132 -39.36 4.77 23.29
C THR A 132 -38.40 3.62 23.66
N ASN A 133 -37.97 3.55 24.92
CA ASN A 133 -37.65 2.30 25.65
C ASN A 133 -38.83 1.98 26.58
N PRO A 134 -39.04 0.69 26.95
CA PRO A 134 -38.70 0.18 28.29
C PRO A 134 -38.12 -1.27 28.23
N ASP A 135 -37.69 -1.96 29.29
CA ASP A 135 -37.19 -1.63 30.64
C ASP A 135 -36.47 -2.89 31.21
N GLN A 136 -35.61 -2.68 32.22
CA GLN A 136 -34.96 -3.64 33.16
C GLN A 136 -35.10 -5.17 32.95
N ALA A 137 -33.96 -5.86 32.88
CA ALA A 137 -33.77 -7.18 33.51
C ALA A 137 -32.33 -7.33 34.06
N ARG A 138 -32.17 -8.03 35.18
CA ARG A 138 -30.95 -8.09 36.00
C ARG A 138 -30.59 -9.55 36.26
N GLY A 139 -29.46 -10.03 35.74
CA GLY A 139 -28.96 -11.37 36.06
C GLY A 139 -27.98 -11.95 35.05
N GLU A 140 -26.99 -12.65 35.59
CA GLU A 140 -26.26 -13.79 35.01
C GLU A 140 -25.49 -13.66 33.67
N ILE A 141 -24.17 -13.83 33.83
CA ILE A 141 -23.25 -14.60 32.97
C ILE A 141 -23.85 -15.26 31.72
N ASP A 142 -23.52 -14.74 30.53
CA ASP A 142 -23.55 -15.57 29.32
C ASP A 142 -22.44 -15.25 28.30
N HIS A 143 -22.06 -16.28 27.56
CA HIS A 143 -20.87 -16.40 26.73
C HIS A 143 -21.14 -15.86 25.32
N SER A 144 -21.12 -14.54 25.15
CA SER A 144 -21.15 -13.96 23.80
C SER A 144 -19.81 -14.17 23.07
N ALA A 145 -19.88 -15.13 22.14
CA ALA A 145 -18.95 -15.55 21.08
C ALA A 145 -17.66 -14.72 20.84
N PRO A 146 -16.51 -15.38 20.57
CA PRO A 146 -15.25 -14.69 20.31
C PRO A 146 -15.37 -13.79 19.08
N LYS A 147 -15.18 -12.49 19.30
CA LYS A 147 -15.15 -11.48 18.24
C LYS A 147 -14.02 -11.86 17.29
N THR A 148 -14.39 -12.24 16.06
CA THR A 148 -13.48 -12.87 15.10
C THR A 148 -12.29 -11.96 14.79
N ILE A 149 -11.11 -12.58 14.68
CA ILE A 149 -9.83 -11.89 14.46
C ILE A 149 -9.77 -11.43 13.00
N GLY A 150 -10.50 -10.36 12.69
CA GLY A 150 -10.42 -9.63 11.43
C GLY A 150 -9.43 -8.49 11.56
N GLY A 151 -8.19 -8.70 11.13
CA GLY A 151 -7.22 -7.61 11.02
C GLY A 151 -7.71 -6.59 9.99
N THR A 152 -8.01 -5.36 10.43
CA THR A 152 -8.50 -4.30 9.55
C THR A 152 -7.34 -3.72 8.74
N SER A 153 -7.14 -4.24 7.53
CA SER A 153 -6.15 -3.76 6.57
C SER A 153 -6.61 -2.47 5.89
N THR A 154 -6.25 -1.32 6.48
CA THR A 154 -6.49 -0.01 5.88
C THR A 154 -5.35 0.35 4.92
N GLY A 155 -5.42 -0.13 3.68
CA GLY A 155 -4.66 0.31 2.49
C GLY A 155 -3.14 0.13 2.54
N ALA A 156 -2.49 0.84 3.47
CA ALA A 156 -1.06 0.83 3.74
C ALA A 156 -0.67 0.17 5.07
N ASN A 157 -1.62 -0.08 5.99
CA ASN A 157 -1.33 -0.60 7.32
C ASN A 157 -2.03 -1.93 7.61
N LEU A 158 -1.30 -2.84 8.25
CA LEU A 158 -1.76 -4.12 8.77
C LEU A 158 -1.92 -4.03 10.28
N ALA A 159 -3.15 -4.22 10.77
CA ALA A 159 -3.48 -4.26 12.20
C ALA A 159 -3.65 -5.72 12.66
N LEU A 160 -2.78 -6.21 13.56
CA LEU A 160 -2.81 -7.57 14.09
C LEU A 160 -2.89 -7.58 15.63
N PRO A 161 -3.69 -8.45 16.25
CA PRO A 161 -3.58 -8.72 17.68
C PRO A 161 -2.34 -9.58 17.97
N PHE A 162 -1.54 -9.16 18.94
CA PHE A 162 -0.36 -9.85 19.42
C PHE A 162 -0.55 -10.25 20.90
N PRO A 163 -0.55 -11.55 21.24
CA PRO A 163 -0.74 -11.99 22.62
C PRO A 163 0.53 -11.71 23.45
N LEU A 164 0.43 -10.79 24.41
CA LEU A 164 1.53 -10.50 25.34
C LEU A 164 1.51 -11.45 26.55
N ARG A 165 0.32 -11.71 27.10
CA ARG A 165 0.08 -12.54 28.29
C ARG A 165 -1.32 -13.17 28.23
N PRO A 166 -1.63 -14.21 29.02
CA PRO A 166 -3.00 -14.71 29.15
C PRO A 166 -3.97 -13.57 29.49
N GLY A 167 -5.04 -13.42 28.70
CA GLY A 167 -6.01 -12.33 28.85
C GLY A 167 -5.54 -10.93 28.42
N HIS A 168 -4.34 -10.78 27.83
CA HIS A 168 -3.81 -9.48 27.42
C HIS A 168 -3.25 -9.50 25.99
N LEU A 169 -4.02 -8.94 25.06
CA LEU A 169 -3.66 -8.77 23.66
C LEU A 169 -3.24 -7.32 23.41
N ALA A 170 -2.06 -7.11 22.84
CA ALA A 170 -1.69 -5.83 22.24
C ALA A 170 -2.22 -5.75 20.81
N GLN A 171 -2.45 -4.55 20.29
CA GLN A 171 -2.71 -4.34 18.87
C GLN A 171 -1.45 -3.75 18.22
N ILE A 172 -0.86 -4.50 17.28
CA ILE A 172 0.28 -4.06 16.49
C ILE A 172 -0.27 -3.50 15.18
N VAL A 173 0.13 -2.27 14.83
CA VAL A 173 -0.17 -1.64 13.54
C VAL A 173 1.16 -1.38 12.84
N ILE A 174 1.37 -2.01 11.69
CA ILE A 174 2.62 -1.93 10.92
C ILE A 174 2.35 -1.67 9.42
N PRO A 175 3.26 -1.00 8.70
CA PRO A 175 3.16 -0.85 7.26
C PRO A 175 3.20 -2.20 6.53
N ILE A 176 2.49 -2.33 5.41
CA ILE A 176 2.50 -3.56 4.59
C ILE A 176 3.85 -3.82 3.88
N ASP A 177 4.68 -2.78 3.75
CA ASP A 177 5.99 -2.77 3.09
C ASP A 177 7.17 -2.68 4.08
N MET A 178 6.89 -2.86 5.38
CA MET A 178 7.86 -2.78 6.47
C MET A 178 9.07 -3.70 6.26
N THR A 179 10.26 -3.11 6.29
CA THR A 179 11.54 -3.81 6.08
C THR A 179 12.06 -4.46 7.36
N LYS A 180 13.03 -5.39 7.23
CA LYS A 180 13.69 -6.02 8.38
C LYS A 180 14.42 -4.99 9.25
N ASP A 181 15.13 -4.05 8.65
CA ASP A 181 15.82 -2.97 9.36
C ASP A 181 14.86 -2.02 10.11
N GLU A 182 13.59 -1.94 9.70
CA GLU A 182 12.53 -1.24 10.44
C GLU A 182 11.96 -2.09 11.56
N ALA A 183 11.83 -3.42 11.36
CA ALA A 183 11.44 -4.36 12.40
C ALA A 183 12.47 -4.40 13.54
N ASP A 184 13.76 -4.45 13.23
CA ASP A 184 14.83 -4.47 14.22
C ASP A 184 14.89 -3.14 15.02
N ARG A 185 14.69 -2.00 14.33
CA ARG A 185 14.56 -0.68 14.99
C ARG A 185 13.31 -0.57 15.86
N LEU A 186 12.17 -1.08 15.41
CA LEU A 186 10.93 -1.13 16.21
C LEU A 186 11.11 -2.04 17.44
N CYS A 187 11.76 -3.19 17.27
CA CYS A 187 12.07 -4.12 18.35
C CYS A 187 12.96 -3.45 19.41
N ALA A 188 14.06 -2.83 19.00
CA ALA A 188 14.93 -2.07 19.90
C ALA A 188 14.17 -0.94 20.62
N PHE A 189 13.31 -0.20 19.91
CA PHE A 189 12.48 0.84 20.52
C PHE A 189 11.53 0.29 21.58
N ILE A 190 10.80 -0.80 21.29
CA ILE A 190 9.92 -1.47 22.25
C ILE A 190 10.72 -1.97 23.47
N GLN A 191 11.93 -2.49 23.27
CA GLN A 191 12.83 -2.89 24.36
C GLN A 191 13.22 -1.71 25.27
N THR A 192 13.43 -0.50 24.74
CA THR A 192 13.70 0.69 25.59
C THR A 192 12.52 1.14 26.43
N LEU A 193 11.29 0.85 26.01
CA LEU A 193 10.06 1.17 26.75
C LEU A 193 9.68 0.08 27.77
N ALA A 194 10.17 -1.14 27.57
CA ALA A 194 9.92 -2.26 28.47
C ALA A 194 10.75 -2.11 29.75
N GLN A 195 10.10 -1.74 30.85
CA GLN A 195 10.73 -1.78 32.17
C GLN A 195 11.04 -3.22 32.56
N ALA A 196 12.26 -3.46 33.05
CA ALA A 196 12.61 -4.74 33.66
C ALA A 196 11.66 -4.99 34.84
N LYS A 197 11.08 -6.19 34.89
CA LYS A 197 10.24 -6.61 36.02
C LYS A 197 11.14 -6.72 37.27
N PRO A 198 10.80 -6.08 38.41
CA PRO A 198 11.50 -6.30 39.68
C PRO A 198 11.26 -7.72 40.21
#